data_AF-A0A9E2LDD8-F1
#
_entry.id   AF-A0A9E2LDD8-F1
#
_cell.length_a   1.000
_cell.length_b   1.000
_cell.length_c   1.000
_cell.angle_alpha   90.00
_cell.angle_beta   90.00
_cell.angle_gamma   90.00
#
_symmetry.space_group_name_H-M   'P 1'
#
loop_
_entity.id
_entity.type
_entity.pdbx_description
1 polymer ?
#
loop_
_entity_poly.entity_id
_entity_poly.type
_entity_poly.pdbx_seq_one_letter_code
_entity_poly.pdbx_strand_id
1 'polypeptide(L)'
;AYGWGNHAGLYTLIAHTGSGGTAHAAVTTSVNGFMIAADKTKLDGIATGANNYVHPSGDGNLHVPATGTTNNLKVLKAGATAGSLSWAFVDWAELTGKPASFTPATHTHPISEVTGLQTALDNKLDINGTAVAASKLATARSIAITGDGSWSVSFDGSGNVTGALTLASVVSANTFPKITFNAKGLVTGGSALSASDIPNLDAAKITTGVFDVARIPAIAISGVTGLQAALDLKMNTWVTAPASSTATGTTGQIARDLNYLYVCVNTNTWRRTTMAAW
;
A
#
# COMPACT_ATOMS: atom_id res chain seq x y z
N ALA A 1 -146.25 -72.60 51.10
CA ALA A 1 -146.69 -71.37 50.42
C ALA A 1 -145.46 -70.53 50.10
N TYR A 2 -145.38 -70.03 48.86
CA TYR A 2 -144.28 -69.23 48.32
C TYR A 2 -144.13 -67.88 49.03
N GLY A 3 -142.90 -67.35 49.06
CA GLY A 3 -142.63 -65.97 49.44
C GLY A 3 -141.15 -65.63 49.49
N TRP A 4 -140.52 -65.47 48.32
CA TRP A 4 -139.23 -64.77 48.22
C TRP A 4 -139.51 -63.26 48.33
N GLY A 5 -138.82 -62.59 49.25
CA GLY A 5 -138.97 -61.16 49.47
C GLY A 5 -137.65 -60.51 49.91
N ASN A 6 -136.99 -59.90 48.92
CA ASN A 6 -136.13 -58.72 49.01
C ASN A 6 -134.64 -58.88 49.40
N HIS A 7 -133.78 -58.94 48.36
CA HIS A 7 -132.31 -58.78 48.40
C HIS A 7 -131.86 -57.35 47.99
N ALA A 8 -132.63 -56.30 48.30
CA ALA A 8 -132.24 -54.92 48.02
C ALA A 8 -131.33 -54.34 49.13
N GLY A 9 -130.07 -54.75 49.10
CA GLY A 9 -128.93 -54.08 49.73
C GLY A 9 -127.60 -54.42 49.04
N LEU A 10 -127.70 -55.02 47.85
CA LEU A 10 -126.65 -55.53 47.00
C LEU A 10 -125.68 -54.42 46.55
N TYR A 11 -124.39 -54.65 46.85
CA TYR A 11 -123.17 -54.07 46.27
C TYR A 11 -122.65 -52.71 46.80
N THR A 12 -121.92 -52.75 47.92
CA THR A 12 -120.65 -52.01 48.01
C THR A 12 -119.50 -52.95 47.63
N LEU A 13 -119.00 -52.88 46.39
CA LEU A 13 -117.67 -53.39 46.07
C LEU A 13 -116.69 -52.26 46.36
N ILE A 14 -116.02 -52.23 47.51
CA ILE A 14 -114.81 -51.39 47.71
C ILE A 14 -113.89 -52.07 48.74
N ALA A 15 -113.34 -53.20 48.32
CA ALA A 15 -111.93 -53.52 48.53
C ALA A 15 -111.61 -54.70 47.61
N HIS A 16 -110.87 -54.44 46.54
CA HIS A 16 -110.21 -55.51 45.80
C HIS A 16 -109.20 -56.17 46.75
N THR A 17 -109.48 -57.39 47.20
CA THR A 17 -108.54 -58.23 47.94
C THR A 17 -107.33 -58.48 47.04
N GLY A 18 -106.25 -57.72 47.21
CA GLY A 18 -105.12 -57.81 46.28
C GLY A 18 -103.78 -57.30 46.77
N SER A 19 -103.59 -57.11 48.07
CA SER A 19 -102.26 -56.89 48.63
C SER A 19 -102.08 -57.81 49.84
N GLY A 20 -101.67 -59.06 49.58
CA GLY A 20 -101.19 -59.98 50.62
C GLY A 20 -102.20 -60.96 51.25
N GLY A 21 -103.39 -61.15 50.67
CA GLY A 21 -104.40 -62.12 51.15
C GLY A 21 -104.37 -63.48 50.42
N THR A 22 -104.88 -64.53 51.07
CA THR A 22 -104.93 -65.94 50.61
C THR A 22 -105.74 -66.22 49.33
N ALA A 23 -106.35 -65.20 48.73
CA ALA A 23 -107.18 -65.33 47.52
C ALA A 23 -106.36 -65.39 46.22
N HIS A 24 -105.15 -64.80 46.19
CA HIS A 24 -104.22 -64.90 45.06
C HIS A 24 -102.94 -65.57 45.55
N ALA A 25 -102.71 -66.81 45.11
CA ALA A 25 -101.49 -67.53 45.46
C ALA A 25 -100.25 -66.75 44.99
N ALA A 26 -99.18 -66.76 45.81
CA ALA A 26 -97.90 -66.25 45.37
C ALA A 26 -97.49 -66.95 44.07
N VAL A 27 -96.95 -66.19 43.12
CA VAL A 27 -96.42 -66.77 41.88
C VAL A 27 -95.33 -67.79 42.27
N THR A 28 -95.43 -68.98 41.71
CA THR A 28 -94.37 -70.00 41.80
C THR A 28 -93.78 -70.20 40.42
N THR A 29 -92.70 -70.96 40.32
CA THR A 29 -92.11 -71.33 39.02
C THR A 29 -93.05 -72.18 38.15
N SER A 30 -94.17 -72.67 38.69
CA SER A 30 -95.13 -73.52 37.98
C SER A 30 -96.57 -72.99 37.99
N VAL A 31 -96.87 -71.90 38.70
CA VAL A 31 -98.23 -71.36 38.86
C VAL A 31 -98.22 -69.85 38.67
N ASN A 32 -99.07 -69.36 37.75
CA ASN A 32 -99.25 -67.93 37.51
C ASN A 32 -99.87 -67.24 38.74
N GLY A 33 -99.35 -66.06 39.07
CA GLY A 33 -99.91 -65.16 40.09
C GLY A 33 -100.07 -63.74 39.51
N PHE A 34 -99.55 -62.73 40.20
CA PHE A 34 -99.48 -61.34 39.68
C PHE A 34 -98.51 -61.16 38.49
N MET A 35 -97.63 -62.12 38.27
CA MET A 35 -96.78 -62.28 37.08
C MET A 35 -96.91 -63.74 36.61
N ILE A 36 -96.64 -64.02 35.32
CA ILE A 36 -96.70 -65.39 34.81
C ILE A 36 -95.54 -66.22 35.38
N ALA A 37 -95.77 -67.52 35.56
CA ALA A 37 -94.77 -68.46 36.10
C ALA A 37 -93.46 -68.44 35.29
N ALA A 38 -93.54 -68.16 33.98
CA ALA A 38 -92.38 -68.01 33.11
C ALA A 38 -91.48 -66.81 33.48
N ASP A 39 -92.05 -65.66 33.86
CA ASP A 39 -91.27 -64.47 34.25
C ASP A 39 -90.64 -64.66 35.62
N LYS A 40 -91.34 -65.32 36.55
CA LYS A 40 -90.78 -65.72 37.84
C LYS A 40 -89.60 -66.68 37.66
N THR A 41 -89.72 -67.65 36.76
CA THR A 41 -88.64 -68.58 36.42
C THR A 41 -87.44 -67.86 35.81
N LYS A 42 -87.65 -66.89 34.92
CA LYS A 42 -86.57 -66.06 34.35
C LYS A 42 -85.87 -65.23 35.42
N LEU A 43 -86.63 -64.56 36.29
CA LEU A 43 -86.09 -63.71 37.35
C LEU A 43 -85.37 -64.50 38.44
N ASP A 44 -85.91 -65.65 38.84
CA ASP A 44 -85.26 -66.56 39.80
C ASP A 44 -83.98 -67.19 39.20
N GLY A 45 -83.90 -67.31 37.88
CA GLY A 45 -82.71 -67.78 37.15
C GLY A 45 -81.60 -66.73 37.01
N ILE A 46 -81.86 -65.46 37.35
CA ILE A 46 -80.82 -64.43 37.37
C ILE A 46 -79.97 -64.63 38.63
N ALA A 47 -78.75 -65.14 38.44
CA ALA A 47 -77.80 -65.31 39.54
C ALA A 47 -77.51 -63.98 40.24
N THR A 48 -77.30 -64.02 41.56
CA THR A 48 -76.90 -62.85 42.37
C THR A 48 -75.71 -62.15 41.72
N GLY A 49 -75.88 -60.88 41.34
CA GLY A 49 -74.82 -60.06 40.74
C GLY A 49 -74.72 -60.09 39.21
N ALA A 50 -75.69 -60.65 38.48
CA ALA A 50 -75.67 -60.71 37.01
C ALA A 50 -75.52 -59.35 36.28
N ASN A 51 -75.80 -58.22 36.95
CA ASN A 51 -75.67 -56.86 36.40
C ASN A 51 -74.29 -56.23 36.70
N ASN A 52 -73.39 -56.95 37.38
CA ASN A 52 -72.11 -56.42 37.81
C ASN A 52 -71.10 -56.45 36.64
N TYR A 53 -70.97 -55.33 35.94
CA TYR A 53 -69.88 -55.15 34.97
C TYR A 53 -68.58 -54.87 35.72
N VAL A 54 -67.77 -55.91 35.92
CA VAL A 54 -66.38 -55.78 36.39
C VAL A 54 -65.50 -55.59 35.15
N HIS A 55 -64.90 -54.42 35.00
CA HIS A 55 -63.97 -54.18 33.91
C HIS A 55 -62.74 -55.10 34.08
N PRO A 56 -62.29 -55.82 33.04
CA PRO A 56 -61.09 -56.62 33.15
C PRO A 56 -59.89 -55.73 33.53
N SER A 57 -58.98 -56.23 34.37
CA SER A 57 -57.79 -55.51 34.82
C SER A 57 -56.53 -55.86 34.03
N GLY A 58 -56.68 -56.60 32.91
CA GLY A 58 -55.57 -56.98 32.04
C GLY A 58 -55.02 -55.81 31.22
N ASP A 59 -53.83 -56.00 30.64
CA ASP A 59 -53.05 -54.94 29.96
C ASP A 59 -53.76 -54.28 28.75
N GLY A 60 -54.79 -54.91 28.18
CA GLY A 60 -55.63 -54.35 27.11
C GLY A 60 -56.83 -53.55 27.59
N ASN A 61 -57.03 -53.44 28.90
CA ASN A 61 -58.23 -52.91 29.54
C ASN A 61 -57.93 -51.69 30.45
N LEU A 62 -56.74 -51.12 30.33
CA LEU A 62 -56.39 -49.89 31.02
C LEU A 62 -56.70 -48.70 30.12
N HIS A 63 -57.60 -47.83 30.59
CA HIS A 63 -57.87 -46.58 29.89
C HIS A 63 -56.66 -45.66 30.01
N VAL A 64 -56.22 -45.10 28.88
CA VAL A 64 -55.28 -43.97 28.88
C VAL A 64 -55.90 -42.82 29.70
N PRO A 65 -55.14 -42.13 30.58
CA PRO A 65 -55.68 -41.00 31.35
C PRO A 65 -56.33 -39.97 30.42
N ALA A 66 -57.55 -39.55 30.75
CA ALA A 66 -58.34 -38.67 29.90
C ALA A 66 -57.63 -37.31 29.71
N THR A 67 -57.26 -37.05 28.45
CA THR A 67 -56.74 -35.79 27.87
C THR A 67 -55.26 -35.46 28.15
N GLY A 68 -54.44 -35.59 27.09
CA GLY A 68 -53.03 -35.19 27.05
C GLY A 68 -52.79 -33.67 26.97
N THR A 69 -53.77 -32.83 27.32
CA THR A 69 -53.67 -31.36 27.21
C THR A 69 -52.87 -30.73 28.34
N THR A 70 -52.64 -31.45 29.44
CA THR A 70 -51.85 -30.99 30.60
C THR A 70 -50.49 -31.70 30.72
N ASN A 71 -50.07 -32.46 29.70
CA ASN A 71 -48.87 -33.30 29.79
C ASN A 71 -47.54 -32.54 29.63
N ASN A 72 -47.56 -31.22 29.41
CA ASN A 72 -46.37 -30.37 29.37
C ASN A 72 -45.27 -30.89 28.40
N LEU A 73 -45.68 -31.28 27.18
CA LEU A 73 -44.84 -31.85 26.11
C LEU A 73 -44.26 -33.24 26.40
N LYS A 74 -44.78 -33.96 27.39
CA LYS A 74 -44.39 -35.34 27.69
C LYS A 74 -45.14 -36.33 26.80
N VAL A 75 -44.55 -37.50 26.60
CA VAL A 75 -45.22 -38.65 25.98
C VAL A 75 -45.61 -39.66 27.06
N LEU A 76 -46.68 -40.43 26.82
CA LEU A 76 -47.08 -41.50 27.74
C LEU A 76 -46.16 -42.70 27.50
N LYS A 77 -45.44 -43.11 28.53
CA LYS A 77 -44.44 -44.19 28.48
C LYS A 77 -44.96 -45.38 29.28
N ALA A 78 -44.85 -46.58 28.72
CA ALA A 78 -45.08 -47.81 29.45
C ALA A 78 -43.87 -48.12 30.36
N GLY A 79 -44.17 -48.60 31.57
CA GLY A 79 -43.18 -49.08 32.53
C GLY A 79 -42.95 -50.59 32.42
N ALA A 80 -42.07 -51.13 33.26
CA ALA A 80 -41.66 -52.53 33.26
C ALA A 80 -42.69 -53.51 33.85
N THR A 81 -43.79 -52.99 34.42
CA THR A 81 -44.86 -53.80 35.03
C THR A 81 -46.17 -53.55 34.29
N ALA A 82 -46.96 -54.62 34.14
CA ALA A 82 -48.34 -54.58 33.67
C ALA A 82 -49.09 -53.38 34.26
N GLY A 83 -49.64 -52.56 33.38
CA GLY A 83 -50.37 -51.33 33.72
C GLY A 83 -49.61 -50.14 34.28
N SER A 84 -48.28 -50.16 34.27
CA SER A 84 -47.48 -48.98 34.59
C SER A 84 -47.42 -48.03 33.39
N LEU A 85 -48.08 -46.88 33.47
CA LEU A 85 -48.05 -45.82 32.46
C LEU A 85 -47.70 -44.48 33.14
N SER A 86 -46.69 -43.77 32.62
CA SER A 86 -46.27 -42.47 33.17
C SER A 86 -45.95 -41.47 32.07
N TRP A 87 -46.32 -40.21 32.27
CA TRP A 87 -45.91 -39.12 31.39
C TRP A 87 -44.44 -38.77 31.65
N ALA A 88 -43.58 -38.95 30.65
CA ALA A 88 -42.17 -38.57 30.71
C ALA A 88 -41.68 -37.90 29.42
N PHE A 89 -40.54 -37.20 29.49
CA PHE A 89 -39.87 -36.69 28.29
C PHE A 89 -39.22 -37.83 27.52
N VAL A 90 -39.03 -37.63 26.21
CA VAL A 90 -38.20 -38.51 25.39
C VAL A 90 -36.76 -38.00 25.49
N ASP A 91 -35.88 -38.77 26.12
CA ASP A 91 -34.45 -38.40 26.16
C ASP A 91 -33.81 -38.59 24.79
N TRP A 92 -32.79 -37.79 24.48
CA TRP A 92 -32.04 -37.92 23.21
C TRP A 92 -31.51 -39.34 22.98
N ALA A 93 -31.21 -40.07 24.07
CA ALA A 93 -30.79 -41.47 24.02
C ALA A 93 -31.87 -42.40 23.45
N GLU A 94 -33.15 -42.13 23.73
CA GLU A 94 -34.30 -42.94 23.31
C GLU A 94 -34.70 -42.75 21.85
N LEU A 95 -34.29 -41.63 21.23
CA LEU A 95 -34.53 -41.38 19.81
C LEU A 95 -33.73 -42.35 18.96
N THR A 96 -34.43 -43.24 18.24
CA THR A 96 -33.84 -44.08 17.20
C THR A 96 -33.77 -43.30 15.88
N GLY A 97 -32.83 -43.64 14.99
CA GLY A 97 -32.69 -42.96 13.70
C GLY A 97 -32.17 -41.52 13.75
N LYS A 98 -31.73 -41.03 14.92
CA LYS A 98 -31.01 -39.75 15.02
C LYS A 98 -29.74 -39.79 14.16
N PRO A 99 -29.36 -38.71 13.45
CA PRO A 99 -28.09 -38.66 12.74
C PRO A 99 -26.94 -39.00 13.70
N ALA A 100 -26.26 -40.11 13.45
CA ALA A 100 -25.12 -40.55 14.26
C ALA A 100 -23.89 -39.64 14.05
N SER A 101 -23.90 -38.85 12.98
CA SER A 101 -22.87 -37.90 12.61
C SER A 101 -23.52 -36.69 11.94
N PHE A 102 -23.20 -35.50 12.43
CA PHE A 102 -23.36 -34.27 11.66
C PHE A 102 -22.12 -34.11 10.80
N THR A 103 -21.91 -35.02 9.83
CA THR A 103 -20.70 -35.01 9.01
C THR A 103 -20.62 -33.66 8.31
N PRO A 104 -19.60 -32.81 8.60
CA PRO A 104 -19.52 -31.50 7.98
C PRO A 104 -19.39 -31.68 6.47
N ALA A 105 -20.39 -31.21 5.73
CA ALA A 105 -20.28 -31.10 4.28
C ALA A 105 -19.54 -29.82 3.96
N THR A 106 -18.64 -29.88 2.98
CA THR A 106 -18.01 -28.70 2.42
C THR A 106 -19.11 -27.78 1.89
N HIS A 107 -19.16 -26.56 2.41
CA HIS A 107 -20.06 -25.51 1.96
C HIS A 107 -19.27 -24.21 1.87
N THR A 108 -19.90 -23.20 1.30
CA THR A 108 -19.32 -21.88 1.07
C THR A 108 -20.22 -20.82 1.69
N HIS A 109 -19.62 -19.76 2.21
CA HIS A 109 -20.34 -18.59 2.70
C HIS A 109 -20.00 -17.40 1.79
N PRO A 110 -21.00 -16.71 1.19
CA PRO A 110 -20.75 -15.40 0.61
C PRO A 110 -20.35 -14.41 1.71
N ILE A 111 -19.51 -13.42 1.36
CA ILE A 111 -19.04 -12.38 2.30
C ILE A 111 -20.20 -11.65 2.99
N SER A 112 -21.35 -11.53 2.32
CA SER A 112 -22.56 -10.89 2.83
C SER A 112 -23.16 -11.57 4.07
N GLU A 113 -22.84 -12.83 4.33
CA GLU A 113 -23.31 -13.55 5.53
C GLU A 113 -22.53 -13.18 6.79
N VAL A 114 -21.36 -12.54 6.64
CA VAL A 114 -20.55 -12.06 7.76
C VAL A 114 -20.71 -10.54 7.87
N THR A 115 -21.56 -10.13 8.82
CA THR A 115 -21.84 -8.70 9.05
C THR A 115 -20.54 -7.92 9.31
N GLY A 116 -20.32 -6.86 8.53
CA GLY A 116 -19.15 -5.97 8.66
C GLY A 116 -17.88 -6.43 7.94
N LEU A 117 -17.83 -7.66 7.39
CA LEU A 117 -16.62 -8.15 6.70
C LEU A 117 -16.33 -7.35 5.43
N GLN A 118 -17.34 -7.05 4.61
CA GLN A 118 -17.15 -6.26 3.39
C GLN A 118 -16.53 -4.89 3.70
N THR A 119 -17.10 -4.15 4.65
CA THR A 119 -16.57 -2.85 5.07
C THR A 119 -15.15 -2.95 5.64
N ALA A 120 -14.85 -4.00 6.41
CA ALA A 120 -13.51 -4.22 6.94
C ALA A 120 -12.48 -4.46 5.82
N LEU A 121 -12.87 -5.18 4.76
CA LEU A 121 -12.05 -5.44 3.58
C LEU A 121 -11.89 -4.19 2.71
N ASP A 122 -12.97 -3.44 2.48
CA ASP A 122 -12.95 -2.19 1.70
C ASP A 122 -12.06 -1.12 2.36
N ASN A 123 -11.90 -1.18 3.68
CA ASN A 123 -10.98 -0.32 4.43
C ASN A 123 -9.51 -0.78 4.38
N LYS A 124 -9.21 -1.94 3.81
CA LYS A 124 -7.83 -2.38 3.56
C LYS A 124 -7.34 -1.78 2.24
N LEU A 125 -6.05 -1.48 2.20
CA LEU A 125 -5.39 -1.10 0.96
C LEU A 125 -5.28 -2.31 0.03
N ASP A 126 -5.69 -2.15 -1.23
CA ASP A 126 -5.48 -3.16 -2.27
C ASP A 126 -3.98 -3.41 -2.51
N ILE A 127 -3.60 -4.62 -2.91
CA ILE A 127 -2.21 -5.02 -3.16
C ILE A 127 -1.55 -4.18 -4.27
N ASN A 128 -2.35 -3.72 -5.23
CA ASN A 128 -1.92 -2.81 -6.30
C ASN A 128 -2.38 -1.37 -6.05
N GLY A 129 -3.02 -1.12 -4.89
CA GLY A 129 -3.51 0.19 -4.50
C GLY A 129 -2.38 1.10 -4.06
N THR A 130 -2.51 2.40 -4.34
CA THR A 130 -1.61 3.43 -3.78
C THR A 130 -2.19 3.93 -2.46
N ALA A 131 -1.40 3.90 -1.39
CA ALA A 131 -1.83 4.45 -0.10
C ALA A 131 -2.09 5.96 -0.24
N VAL A 132 -3.31 6.41 0.09
CA VAL A 132 -3.69 7.84 0.06
C VAL A 132 -2.99 8.63 1.17
N ALA A 133 -2.76 7.99 2.32
CA ALA A 133 -2.01 8.56 3.44
C ALA A 133 -1.31 7.44 4.24
N ALA A 134 -0.12 7.73 4.74
CA ALA A 134 0.61 6.89 5.69
C ALA A 134 1.31 7.79 6.73
N SER A 135 1.18 7.47 8.02
CA SER A 135 1.80 8.30 9.07
C SER A 135 3.32 8.17 9.12
N LYS A 136 3.85 6.98 8.80
CA LYS A 136 5.27 6.65 8.62
C LYS A 136 5.46 5.25 8.06
N LEU A 137 6.66 4.94 7.57
CA LEU A 137 7.12 3.59 7.27
C LEU A 137 7.24 2.78 8.57
N ALA A 138 6.71 1.56 8.58
CA ALA A 138 6.82 0.66 9.73
C ALA A 138 8.29 0.33 10.08
N THR A 139 9.13 0.20 9.05
CA THR A 139 10.59 0.10 9.17
C THR A 139 11.21 1.26 8.42
N ALA A 140 11.90 2.14 9.16
CA ALA A 140 12.66 3.23 8.56
C ALA A 140 13.69 2.68 7.57
N ARG A 141 13.92 3.42 6.48
CA ARG A 141 14.89 3.04 5.45
C ARG A 141 16.06 3.98 5.52
N SER A 142 17.27 3.42 5.44
CA SER A 142 18.47 4.22 5.24
C SER A 142 18.51 4.64 3.77
N ILE A 143 18.34 5.94 3.51
CA ILE A 143 18.59 6.51 2.19
C ILE A 143 20.02 7.02 2.20
N ALA A 144 20.83 6.51 1.29
CA ALA A 144 22.23 6.85 1.18
C ALA A 144 22.62 7.07 -0.27
N ILE A 145 23.64 7.88 -0.49
CA ILE A 145 24.31 7.99 -1.78
C ILE A 145 25.53 7.08 -1.82
N THR A 146 25.98 6.74 -3.03
CA THR A 146 27.23 6.00 -3.27
C THR A 146 28.18 6.82 -4.14
N GLY A 147 29.45 6.45 -4.19
CA GLY A 147 30.50 7.18 -4.91
C GLY A 147 31.28 8.15 -4.01
N ASP A 148 31.69 9.29 -4.56
CA ASP A 148 32.60 10.24 -3.89
C ASP A 148 31.93 11.07 -2.79
N GLY A 149 30.60 11.03 -2.71
CA GLY A 149 29.82 11.65 -1.65
C GLY A 149 29.51 10.65 -0.54
N SER A 150 29.61 11.10 0.71
CA SER A 150 29.08 10.42 1.89
C SER A 150 27.93 11.24 2.47
N TRP A 151 26.75 10.65 2.38
CA TRP A 151 25.51 11.13 2.98
C TRP A 151 24.59 9.94 3.22
N SER A 152 24.03 9.85 4.42
CA SER A 152 23.00 8.88 4.75
C SER A 152 22.06 9.46 5.80
N VAL A 153 20.79 9.10 5.69
CA VAL A 153 19.75 9.46 6.67
C VAL A 153 18.80 8.29 6.84
N SER A 154 18.29 8.12 8.07
CA SER A 154 17.14 7.25 8.32
C SER A 154 15.87 8.02 7.97
N PHE A 155 15.07 7.51 7.04
CA PHE A 155 13.82 8.09 6.62
C PHE A 155 12.67 7.15 6.93
N ASP A 156 11.69 7.63 7.69
CA ASP A 156 10.43 6.94 7.94
C ASP A 156 9.21 7.70 7.44
N GLY A 157 9.37 8.89 6.83
CA GLY A 157 8.23 9.67 6.31
C GLY A 157 7.38 10.37 7.37
N SER A 158 7.77 10.34 8.66
CA SER A 158 7.10 11.12 9.71
C SER A 158 7.32 12.64 9.59
N GLY A 159 8.32 13.05 8.81
CA GLY A 159 8.63 14.44 8.52
C GLY A 159 9.83 14.59 7.59
N ASN A 160 10.23 15.84 7.36
CA ASN A 160 11.42 16.15 6.59
C ASN A 160 12.69 15.76 7.36
N VAL A 161 13.67 15.20 6.64
CA VAL A 161 14.99 14.87 7.18
C VAL A 161 16.06 15.67 6.46
N THR A 162 17.09 16.08 7.19
CA THR A 162 18.24 16.80 6.64
C THR A 162 19.53 16.20 7.17
N GLY A 163 20.54 16.11 6.31
CA GLY A 163 21.89 15.72 6.67
C GLY A 163 22.88 16.46 5.77
N ALA A 164 24.06 16.78 6.27
CA ALA A 164 25.09 17.43 5.47
C ALA A 164 25.77 16.41 4.54
N LEU A 165 25.83 16.72 3.24
CA LEU A 165 26.64 15.95 2.29
C LEU A 165 28.11 16.23 2.55
N THR A 166 28.89 15.17 2.70
CA THR A 166 30.36 15.25 2.75
C THR A 166 30.95 14.63 1.49
N LEU A 167 32.10 15.13 1.04
CA LEU A 167 32.86 14.50 -0.05
C LEU A 167 34.05 13.77 0.56
N ALA A 168 34.47 12.68 -0.08
CA ALA A 168 35.66 11.94 0.30
C ALA A 168 36.91 12.82 0.18
N SER A 169 37.89 12.56 1.04
CA SER A 169 39.22 13.14 0.88
C SER A 169 39.96 12.37 -0.21
N VAL A 170 40.26 13.04 -1.32
CA VAL A 170 40.95 12.45 -2.48
C VAL A 170 42.41 12.89 -2.56
N VAL A 171 42.77 13.96 -1.85
CA VAL A 171 44.11 14.52 -1.79
C VAL A 171 44.38 15.11 -0.40
N SER A 172 45.65 15.33 -0.06
CA SER A 172 46.01 16.20 1.06
C SER A 172 45.76 17.65 0.68
N ALA A 173 45.03 18.40 1.50
CA ALA A 173 44.83 19.83 1.28
C ALA A 173 46.17 20.53 1.12
N ASN A 174 46.33 21.35 0.08
CA ASN A 174 47.59 22.02 -0.19
C ASN A 174 47.38 23.37 -0.88
N THR A 175 48.39 24.23 -0.77
CA THR A 175 48.50 25.46 -1.54
C THR A 175 49.72 25.33 -2.46
N PHE A 176 49.45 25.22 -3.75
CA PHE A 176 50.46 25.52 -4.76
C PHE A 176 50.52 27.04 -4.95
N PRO A 177 51.59 27.60 -5.56
CA PRO A 177 51.86 29.04 -5.51
C PRO A 177 50.71 29.96 -5.93
N LYS A 178 49.72 29.45 -6.69
CA LYS A 178 48.55 30.20 -7.14
C LYS A 178 47.21 29.63 -6.78
N ILE A 179 47.14 28.41 -6.25
CA ILE A 179 45.87 27.71 -6.09
C ILE A 179 45.90 26.96 -4.76
N THR A 180 44.88 27.19 -3.96
CA THR A 180 44.62 26.46 -2.73
C THR A 180 43.44 25.54 -2.96
N PHE A 181 43.59 24.26 -2.63
CA PHE A 181 42.49 23.32 -2.61
C PHE A 181 42.40 22.59 -1.27
N ASN A 182 41.19 22.20 -0.90
CA ASN A 182 40.95 21.44 0.32
C ASN A 182 41.19 19.93 0.09
N ALA A 183 41.08 19.12 1.14
CA ALA A 183 41.31 17.68 1.05
C ALA A 183 40.30 16.94 0.13
N LYS A 184 39.16 17.58 -0.13
CA LYS A 184 38.13 17.10 -1.07
C LYS A 184 38.47 17.44 -2.53
N GLY A 185 39.62 18.07 -2.80
CA GLY A 185 40.05 18.49 -4.13
C GLY A 185 39.37 19.75 -4.66
N LEU A 186 38.54 20.42 -3.86
CA LEU A 186 37.87 21.66 -4.27
C LEU A 186 38.81 22.84 -4.14
N VAL A 187 38.90 23.68 -5.18
CA VAL A 187 39.63 24.95 -5.13
C VAL A 187 38.91 25.91 -4.18
N THR A 188 39.61 26.32 -3.13
CA THR A 188 39.10 27.24 -2.10
C THR A 188 39.79 28.59 -2.11
N GLY A 189 40.82 28.76 -2.93
CA GLY A 189 41.54 30.02 -3.06
C GLY A 189 42.37 30.08 -4.33
N GLY A 190 42.56 31.29 -4.85
CA GLY A 190 43.37 31.56 -6.03
C GLY A 190 44.10 32.90 -5.89
N SER A 191 45.23 33.05 -6.57
CA SER A 191 45.99 34.31 -6.64
C SER A 191 46.43 34.60 -8.07
N ALA A 192 46.53 35.88 -8.42
CA ALA A 192 47.10 36.29 -9.70
C ALA A 192 48.59 35.94 -9.79
N LEU A 193 49.09 35.73 -11.01
CA LEU A 193 50.53 35.60 -11.26
C LEU A 193 51.23 36.93 -10.94
N SER A 194 52.36 36.85 -10.24
CA SER A 194 53.29 37.96 -10.07
C SER A 194 54.53 37.69 -10.92
N ALA A 195 55.39 38.71 -11.06
CA ALA A 195 56.62 38.58 -11.82
C ALA A 195 57.54 37.46 -11.29
N SER A 196 57.53 37.18 -9.97
CA SER A 196 58.37 36.13 -9.38
C SER A 196 57.91 34.70 -9.73
N ASP A 197 56.66 34.54 -10.17
CA ASP A 197 56.15 33.24 -10.63
C ASP A 197 56.50 32.95 -12.09
N ILE A 198 56.94 33.97 -12.83
CA ILE A 198 57.38 33.83 -14.21
C ILE A 198 58.87 33.49 -14.19
N PRO A 199 59.30 32.32 -14.69
CA PRO A 199 60.71 31.97 -14.75
C PRO A 199 61.46 32.88 -15.73
N ASN A 200 62.79 32.85 -15.69
CA ASN A 200 63.60 33.52 -16.70
C ASN A 200 63.23 33.01 -18.10
N LEU A 201 62.96 33.95 -19.00
CA LEU A 201 62.53 33.65 -20.36
C LEU A 201 63.69 33.87 -21.33
N ASP A 202 63.82 32.94 -22.28
CA ASP A 202 64.66 33.15 -23.46
C ASP A 202 64.06 34.23 -24.37
N ALA A 203 64.92 34.97 -25.07
CA ALA A 203 64.50 36.06 -25.96
C ALA A 203 63.52 35.61 -27.06
N ALA A 204 63.59 34.34 -27.49
CA ALA A 204 62.66 33.77 -28.48
C ALA A 204 61.19 33.71 -27.99
N LYS A 205 60.93 33.92 -26.70
CA LYS A 205 59.56 34.01 -26.16
C LYS A 205 58.85 35.31 -26.56
N ILE A 206 59.56 36.31 -27.07
CA ILE A 206 58.96 37.54 -27.58
C ILE A 206 58.78 37.38 -29.10
N THR A 207 57.57 37.03 -29.53
CA THR A 207 57.29 36.68 -30.94
C THR A 207 56.75 37.84 -31.77
N THR A 208 56.29 38.91 -31.12
CA THR A 208 55.67 40.08 -31.77
C THR A 208 55.88 41.35 -30.93
N GLY A 209 55.61 42.51 -31.53
CA GLY A 209 55.74 43.83 -30.89
C GLY A 209 57.07 44.52 -31.14
N VAL A 210 57.22 45.73 -30.58
CA VAL A 210 58.45 46.52 -30.61
C VAL A 210 58.82 46.87 -29.17
N PHE A 211 60.07 46.67 -28.79
CA PHE A 211 60.54 47.06 -27.46
C PHE A 211 60.54 48.58 -27.29
N ASP A 212 60.15 49.04 -26.12
CA ASP A 212 60.36 50.44 -25.73
C ASP A 212 61.86 50.76 -25.74
N VAL A 213 62.21 51.96 -26.22
CA VAL A 213 63.61 52.35 -26.41
C VAL A 213 64.40 52.32 -25.09
N ALA A 214 63.76 52.55 -23.93
CA ALA A 214 64.43 52.48 -22.63
C ALA A 214 64.84 51.05 -22.22
N ARG A 215 64.30 50.02 -22.90
CA ARG A 215 64.69 48.61 -22.70
C ARG A 215 65.80 48.16 -23.64
N ILE A 216 66.15 48.97 -24.64
CA ILE A 216 67.25 48.71 -25.56
C ILE A 216 68.48 49.46 -25.01
N PRO A 217 69.59 48.78 -24.67
CA PRO A 217 70.78 49.45 -24.16
C PRO A 217 71.40 50.37 -25.23
N ALA A 218 72.25 51.32 -24.82
CA ALA A 218 73.05 52.09 -25.75
C ALA A 218 74.05 51.16 -26.46
N ILE A 219 73.90 51.02 -27.77
CA ILE A 219 74.73 50.14 -28.60
C ILE A 219 75.62 51.01 -29.49
N ALA A 220 76.93 50.73 -29.49
CA ALA A 220 77.85 51.38 -30.43
C ALA A 220 77.52 50.99 -31.87
N ILE A 221 77.87 51.83 -32.85
CA ILE A 221 77.58 51.57 -34.28
C ILE A 221 78.06 50.19 -34.74
N SER A 222 79.22 49.76 -34.27
CA SER A 222 79.81 48.44 -34.56
C SER A 222 78.98 47.26 -34.04
N GLY A 223 78.13 47.47 -33.04
CA GLY A 223 77.25 46.46 -32.47
C GLY A 223 75.93 46.26 -33.24
N VAL A 224 75.60 47.14 -34.19
CA VAL A 224 74.44 46.98 -35.07
C VAL A 224 74.90 46.43 -36.42
N THR A 225 74.67 45.14 -36.64
CA THR A 225 75.08 44.44 -37.87
C THR A 225 74.61 45.19 -39.12
N GLY A 226 75.54 45.52 -40.00
CA GLY A 226 75.28 46.20 -41.28
C GLY A 226 75.17 47.72 -41.20
N LEU A 227 75.06 48.33 -40.01
CA LEU A 227 74.93 49.78 -39.86
C LEU A 227 76.22 50.50 -40.28
N GLN A 228 77.38 49.99 -39.86
CA GLN A 228 78.68 50.57 -40.24
C GLN A 228 78.85 50.61 -41.77
N ALA A 229 78.63 49.47 -42.44
CA ALA A 229 78.72 49.40 -43.90
C ALA A 229 77.72 50.32 -44.60
N ALA A 230 76.51 50.46 -44.06
CA ALA A 230 75.51 51.37 -44.60
C ALA A 230 75.93 52.85 -44.47
N LEU A 231 76.51 53.24 -43.33
CA LEU A 231 77.07 54.59 -43.14
C LEU A 231 78.29 54.84 -44.03
N ASP A 232 79.19 53.86 -44.13
CA ASP A 232 80.38 53.95 -44.98
C ASP A 232 79.99 54.14 -46.45
N LEU A 233 78.95 53.44 -46.91
CA LEU A 233 78.40 53.62 -48.25
C LEU A 233 77.84 55.04 -48.45
N LYS A 234 77.18 55.62 -47.45
CA LYS A 234 76.71 57.03 -47.50
C LYS A 234 77.86 58.02 -47.55
N MET A 235 78.95 57.75 -46.82
CA MET A 235 80.15 58.60 -46.80
C MET A 235 81.00 58.47 -48.07
N ASN A 236 80.90 57.36 -48.79
CA ASN A 236 81.65 57.09 -50.03
C ASN A 236 80.83 57.30 -51.33
N THR A 237 79.83 58.19 -51.31
CA THR A 237 78.98 58.50 -52.48
C THR A 237 79.65 59.43 -53.50
N TRP A 238 80.94 59.23 -53.75
CA TRP A 238 81.65 59.97 -54.79
C TRP A 238 81.12 59.59 -56.17
N VAL A 239 80.68 60.57 -56.95
CA VAL A 239 80.29 60.36 -58.34
C VAL A 239 81.46 60.59 -59.28
N THR A 240 81.31 60.17 -60.54
CA THR A 240 82.32 60.42 -61.57
C THR A 240 82.49 61.92 -61.81
N ALA A 241 83.72 62.35 -62.07
CA ALA A 241 84.00 63.76 -62.36
C ALA A 241 83.15 64.25 -63.56
N PRO A 242 82.50 65.41 -63.45
CA PRO A 242 81.65 65.93 -64.52
C PRO A 242 82.48 66.35 -65.73
N ALA A 243 81.99 66.05 -66.93
CA ALA A 243 82.67 66.41 -68.19
C ALA A 243 82.66 67.93 -68.47
N SER A 244 81.73 68.68 -67.87
CA SER A 244 81.60 70.13 -68.00
C SER A 244 80.87 70.74 -66.79
N SER A 245 80.86 72.08 -66.68
CA SER A 245 80.12 72.79 -65.63
C SER A 245 78.59 72.59 -65.71
N THR A 246 78.08 72.07 -66.83
CA THR A 246 76.65 71.82 -67.08
C THR A 246 76.30 70.33 -67.19
N ALA A 247 77.23 69.43 -66.86
CA ALA A 247 76.99 67.99 -66.94
C ALA A 247 75.88 67.53 -66.00
N THR A 248 75.19 66.43 -66.35
CA THR A 248 74.10 65.88 -65.54
C THR A 248 74.58 65.60 -64.12
N GLY A 249 73.88 66.17 -63.14
CA GLY A 249 74.21 66.00 -61.72
C GLY A 249 73.08 66.47 -60.83
N THR A 250 72.97 65.84 -59.67
CA THR A 250 72.01 66.23 -58.63
C THR A 250 72.72 67.10 -57.60
N THR A 251 72.05 68.16 -57.14
CA THR A 251 72.55 69.04 -56.08
C THR A 251 73.10 68.24 -54.89
N GLY A 252 74.30 68.60 -54.43
CA GLY A 252 74.99 67.97 -53.30
C GLY A 252 75.87 66.77 -53.70
N GLN A 253 75.84 66.31 -54.95
CA GLN A 253 76.82 65.33 -55.43
C GLN A 253 78.22 65.93 -55.42
N ILE A 254 79.18 65.12 -54.98
CA ILE A 254 80.58 65.47 -54.93
C ILE A 254 81.34 64.49 -55.83
N ALA A 255 82.22 65.03 -56.66
CA ALA A 255 83.11 64.26 -57.51
C ALA A 255 84.54 64.75 -57.34
N ARG A 256 85.51 63.94 -57.71
CA ARG A 256 86.92 64.36 -57.73
C ARG A 256 87.65 63.71 -58.90
N ASP A 257 88.67 64.39 -59.38
CA ASP A 257 89.72 63.80 -60.21
C ASP A 257 91.09 64.06 -59.57
N LEU A 258 92.16 63.91 -60.34
CA LEU A 258 93.54 64.11 -59.85
C LEU A 258 93.85 65.56 -59.49
N ASN A 259 93.11 66.54 -60.04
CA ASN A 259 93.44 67.96 -59.98
C ASN A 259 92.36 68.83 -59.34
N TYR A 260 91.11 68.35 -59.26
CA TYR A 260 89.98 69.15 -58.81
C TYR A 260 89.00 68.37 -57.94
N LEU A 261 88.47 69.08 -56.95
CA LEU A 261 87.26 68.69 -56.24
C LEU A 261 86.06 69.39 -56.90
N TYR A 262 85.02 68.64 -57.21
CA TYR A 262 83.80 69.11 -57.86
C TYR A 262 82.60 68.97 -56.92
N VAL A 263 81.75 70.00 -56.90
CA VAL A 263 80.50 70.01 -56.15
C VAL A 263 79.38 70.45 -57.08
N CYS A 264 78.33 69.64 -57.19
CA CYS A 264 77.11 70.01 -57.91
C CYS A 264 76.31 70.94 -57.02
N VAL A 265 76.34 72.24 -57.31
CA VAL A 265 75.72 73.27 -56.45
C VAL A 265 74.24 73.51 -56.76
N ASN A 266 73.79 73.09 -57.94
CA ASN A 266 72.40 73.03 -58.37
C ASN A 266 72.29 71.91 -59.42
N THR A 267 71.08 71.46 -59.74
CA THR A 267 70.87 70.46 -60.80
C THR A 267 71.62 70.84 -62.07
N ASN A 268 72.45 69.92 -62.55
CA ASN A 268 73.32 70.08 -63.72
C ASN A 268 74.22 71.33 -63.66
N THR A 269 74.61 71.78 -62.47
CA THR A 269 75.47 72.96 -62.28
C THR A 269 76.62 72.61 -61.35
N TRP A 270 77.81 72.44 -61.93
CA TRP A 270 79.01 72.03 -61.20
C TRP A 270 79.95 73.21 -60.96
N ARG A 271 80.46 73.29 -59.73
CA ARG A 271 81.60 74.15 -59.37
C ARG A 271 82.78 73.27 -59.00
N ARG A 272 83.99 73.78 -59.23
CA ARG A 272 85.24 73.07 -58.91
C ARG A 272 86.24 73.96 -58.21
N THR A 273 87.12 73.35 -57.43
CA THR A 273 88.31 73.98 -56.85
C THR A 273 89.54 73.13 -57.15
N THR A 274 90.70 73.77 -57.35
CA THR A 274 91.97 73.08 -57.55
C THR A 274 92.38 72.33 -56.28
N MET A 275 92.86 71.11 -56.43
CA MET A 275 93.51 70.33 -55.39
C MET A 275 95.02 70.52 -55.53
N ALA A 276 95.64 71.15 -54.53
CA ALA A 276 97.09 71.29 -54.48
C ALA A 276 97.72 70.07 -53.78
N ALA A 277 98.95 69.74 -54.13
CA ALA A 277 99.75 68.84 -53.31
C ALA A 277 100.04 69.51 -51.95
N TRP A 278 99.97 68.72 -50.88
CA TRP A 278 100.40 69.15 -49.56
C TRP A 278 101.92 69.07 -49.46
#